data_AF-A0A9E2EM79-F1
#
_entry.id   AF-A0A9E2EM79-F1
#
_cell.length_a   1.000
_cell.length_b   1.000
_cell.length_c   1.000
_cell.angle_alpha   90.00
_cell.angle_beta   90.00
_cell.angle_gamma   90.00
#
_symmetry.space_group_name_H-M   'P 1'
#
loop_
_entity.id
_entity.type
_entity.pdbx_description
1 polymer ?
#
loop_
_entity_poly.entity_id
_entity_poly.type
_entity_poly.pdbx_seq_one_letter_code
_entity_poly.pdbx_strand_id
1 'polypeptide(L)'
;ATDIVRPAATALDAKAAVYELILWPGFKTAFVLSILAVAGGVALFVLRRPIETVQAAVGRRNDAADLFQGGLRRALGGASHVVRVIQPGSLPVYLAVILLAVVTLPLLTILGDVRLPSDRVLAESPLQFAVVGATMVAAGLLAMSRRRFAAVLLLGSVGLGSASLFVMQGAPDLALTQLLVEAVSVAIYVFVLRHLPARFKAPPVSGANFLRALVAGAVGVTVFLLTLTAVADREAEPVDAQLAALSAPEADGANIVNVTLVDFRGFDTVGEALVLVVAALGVVALVRSGGPVATDAGHGRLRRSGGGGRVTFAPRVLGRPSVVLDTTLNAVFHTIILFSLYLHFAGHNQPGGGFIAGLVAGAGLVLRVITGRVTLQSRLHVSSERLLAVGVLLVTGTALASLLLGNALLEHHTWEFDLPALGTVKTTSALVFDTGIYLVVVGVVATLIEVLVGEPDDQPVEVRA
;
A
#
# COMPACT_ATOMS: atom_id res chain seq x y z
N ALA A 1 -48.09 -24.22 -59.85
CA ALA A 1 -47.43 -24.73 -58.63
C ALA A 1 -46.18 -25.55 -58.96
N THR A 2 -46.25 -26.43 -59.97
CA THR A 2 -45.14 -27.24 -60.48
C THR A 2 -43.98 -26.41 -61.03
N ASP A 3 -44.24 -25.22 -61.61
CA ASP A 3 -43.20 -24.39 -62.25
C ASP A 3 -42.21 -23.73 -61.28
N ILE A 4 -42.50 -23.71 -59.98
CA ILE A 4 -41.60 -23.14 -58.94
C ILE A 4 -41.03 -24.27 -58.07
N VAL A 5 -41.87 -25.21 -57.67
CA VAL A 5 -41.47 -26.29 -56.75
C VAL A 5 -40.56 -27.30 -57.43
N ARG A 6 -40.81 -27.66 -58.70
CA ARG A 6 -39.98 -28.64 -59.42
C ARG A 6 -38.55 -28.12 -59.62
N PRO A 7 -38.31 -26.90 -60.15
CA PRO A 7 -36.96 -26.35 -60.25
C PRO A 7 -36.22 -26.25 -58.91
N ALA A 8 -36.91 -25.79 -57.85
CA ALA A 8 -36.32 -25.68 -56.50
C ALA A 8 -35.96 -27.04 -55.91
N ALA A 9 -36.82 -28.06 -56.07
CA ALA A 9 -36.54 -29.42 -55.63
C ALA A 9 -35.39 -30.05 -56.43
N THR A 10 -35.33 -29.84 -57.74
CA THR A 10 -34.23 -30.34 -58.58
C THR A 10 -32.88 -29.69 -58.28
N ALA A 11 -32.89 -28.44 -57.81
CA ALA A 11 -31.66 -27.78 -57.39
C ALA A 11 -31.07 -28.40 -56.10
N LEU A 12 -31.92 -28.92 -55.21
CA LEU A 12 -31.49 -29.64 -53.99
C LEU A 12 -31.14 -31.11 -54.28
N ASP A 13 -31.93 -31.79 -55.14
CA ASP A 13 -31.67 -33.16 -55.60
C ASP A 13 -32.16 -33.35 -57.04
N ALA A 14 -31.23 -33.61 -57.97
CA ALA A 14 -31.51 -33.78 -59.39
C ALA A 14 -32.51 -34.92 -59.68
N LYS A 15 -32.64 -35.93 -58.80
CA LYS A 15 -33.63 -37.01 -58.94
C LYS A 15 -35.08 -36.54 -58.79
N ALA A 16 -35.29 -35.35 -58.23
CA ALA A 16 -36.61 -34.73 -58.10
C ALA A 16 -37.17 -34.18 -59.43
N ALA A 17 -36.47 -34.31 -60.56
CA ALA A 17 -36.95 -33.85 -61.86
C ALA A 17 -38.26 -34.53 -62.30
N VAL A 18 -38.52 -35.73 -61.78
CA VAL A 18 -39.75 -36.51 -62.02
C VAL A 18 -40.91 -36.06 -61.13
N TYR A 19 -40.69 -35.09 -60.23
CA TYR A 19 -41.71 -34.61 -59.31
C TYR A 19 -42.85 -33.90 -60.05
N GLU A 20 -44.08 -34.32 -59.80
CA GLU A 20 -45.28 -33.68 -60.33
C GLU A 20 -46.32 -33.52 -59.24
N LEU A 21 -46.78 -32.28 -59.05
CA LEU A 21 -47.81 -31.96 -58.08
C LEU A 21 -49.17 -32.25 -58.71
N ILE A 22 -49.71 -33.43 -58.42
CA ILE A 22 -51.01 -33.89 -58.89
C ILE A 22 -52.08 -33.67 -57.81
N LEU A 23 -53.23 -33.11 -58.20
CA LEU A 23 -54.32 -32.79 -57.26
C LEU A 23 -55.00 -34.05 -56.72
N TRP A 24 -55.12 -35.08 -57.56
CA TRP A 24 -55.70 -36.37 -57.20
C TRP A 24 -54.72 -37.49 -57.58
N PRO A 25 -54.02 -38.09 -56.60
CA PRO A 25 -53.02 -39.13 -56.88
C PRO A 25 -53.64 -40.50 -57.19
N GLY A 26 -54.96 -40.66 -57.06
CA GLY A 26 -55.66 -41.95 -57.06
C GLY A 26 -55.52 -42.68 -55.73
N PHE A 27 -56.00 -43.93 -55.67
CA PHE A 27 -55.91 -44.81 -54.49
C PHE A 27 -54.49 -45.37 -54.27
N LYS A 28 -53.50 -44.48 -54.17
CA LYS A 28 -52.11 -44.84 -53.84
C LYS A 28 -51.92 -44.92 -52.33
N THR A 29 -50.81 -45.54 -51.90
CA THR A 29 -50.44 -45.68 -50.48
C THR A 29 -50.47 -44.34 -49.73
N ALA A 30 -49.95 -43.27 -50.33
CA ALA A 30 -49.96 -41.94 -49.73
C ALA A 30 -51.38 -41.40 -49.47
N PHE A 31 -52.34 -41.69 -50.37
CA PHE A 31 -53.73 -41.30 -50.21
C PHE A 31 -54.39 -42.09 -49.06
N VAL A 32 -54.16 -43.41 -48.99
CA VAL A 32 -54.65 -44.26 -47.90
C VAL A 32 -54.07 -43.83 -46.55
N LEU A 33 -52.76 -43.54 -46.48
CA LEU A 33 -52.11 -43.04 -45.26
C LEU A 33 -52.65 -41.66 -44.84
N SER A 34 -53.00 -40.81 -45.80
CA SER A 34 -53.64 -39.51 -45.52
C SER A 34 -55.03 -39.69 -44.92
N ILE A 35 -55.85 -40.60 -45.49
CA ILE A 35 -57.15 -40.96 -44.92
C ILE A 35 -56.98 -41.52 -43.50
N LEU A 36 -56.02 -42.43 -43.28
CA LEU A 36 -55.74 -42.99 -41.96
C LEU A 36 -55.26 -41.93 -40.97
N ALA A 37 -54.43 -40.96 -41.40
CA ALA A 37 -53.99 -39.85 -40.57
C ALA A 37 -55.16 -38.94 -40.17
N VAL A 38 -56.07 -38.64 -41.11
CA VAL A 38 -57.29 -37.87 -40.83
C VAL A 38 -58.22 -38.64 -39.89
N ALA A 39 -58.50 -39.91 -40.18
CA ALA A 39 -59.33 -40.76 -39.34
C ALA A 39 -58.74 -40.93 -37.94
N GLY A 40 -57.41 -41.11 -37.85
CA GLY A 40 -56.67 -41.14 -36.60
C GLY A 40 -56.74 -39.83 -35.83
N GLY A 41 -56.57 -38.69 -36.52
CA GLY A 41 -56.73 -37.36 -35.92
C GLY A 41 -58.14 -37.12 -35.38
N VAL A 42 -59.17 -37.54 -36.12
CA VAL A 42 -60.57 -37.49 -35.67
C VAL A 42 -60.78 -38.39 -34.46
N ALA A 43 -60.27 -39.62 -34.49
CA ALA A 43 -60.35 -40.55 -33.36
C ALA A 43 -59.68 -39.97 -32.10
N LEU A 44 -58.48 -39.40 -32.23
CA LEU A 44 -57.78 -38.71 -31.14
C LEU A 44 -58.59 -37.51 -30.62
N PHE A 45 -59.24 -36.75 -31.50
CA PHE A 45 -60.06 -35.59 -31.12
C PHE A 45 -61.36 -35.99 -30.40
N VAL A 46 -62.00 -37.08 -30.81
CA VAL A 46 -63.20 -37.64 -30.14
C VAL A 46 -62.82 -38.21 -28.78
N LEU A 47 -61.69 -38.91 -28.70
CA LEU A 47 -61.14 -39.49 -27.47
C LEU A 47 -60.26 -38.50 -26.68
N ARG A 48 -60.36 -37.19 -26.93
CA ARG A 48 -59.45 -36.19 -26.36
C ARG A 48 -59.38 -36.20 -24.84
N ARG A 49 -60.51 -36.39 -24.14
CA ARG A 49 -60.56 -36.35 -22.66
C ARG A 49 -59.71 -37.44 -21.98
N PRO A 50 -59.86 -38.74 -22.32
CA PRO A 50 -58.99 -39.77 -21.75
C PRO A 50 -57.54 -39.59 -22.21
N ILE A 51 -57.30 -39.15 -23.45
CA ILE A 51 -55.93 -38.93 -23.97
C ILE A 51 -55.24 -37.78 -23.24
N GLU A 52 -55.92 -36.65 -23.02
CA GLU A 52 -55.42 -35.50 -22.25
C GLU A 52 -55.09 -35.89 -20.81
N THR A 53 -55.89 -36.76 -20.20
CA THR A 53 -55.62 -37.27 -18.83
C THR A 53 -54.32 -38.08 -18.79
N VAL A 54 -54.10 -38.95 -19.77
CA VAL A 54 -52.87 -39.73 -19.89
C VAL A 54 -51.68 -38.83 -20.25
N GLN A 55 -51.85 -37.89 -21.18
CA GLN A 55 -50.81 -36.93 -21.57
C GLN A 55 -50.42 -36.01 -20.42
N ALA A 56 -51.36 -35.60 -19.57
CA ALA A 56 -51.10 -34.81 -18.37
C ALA A 56 -50.41 -35.64 -17.29
N ALA A 57 -50.77 -36.93 -17.13
CA ALA A 57 -50.08 -37.85 -16.20
C ALA A 57 -48.64 -38.16 -16.63
N VAL A 58 -48.38 -38.22 -17.94
CA VAL A 58 -47.04 -38.32 -18.55
C VAL A 58 -46.39 -36.93 -18.70
N GLY A 59 -47.11 -35.88 -18.31
CA GLY A 59 -46.91 -34.48 -18.65
C GLY A 59 -45.46 -34.01 -18.62
N ARG A 60 -45.07 -33.40 -19.75
CA ARG A 60 -43.87 -32.59 -20.02
C ARG A 60 -43.02 -32.33 -18.78
N ARG A 61 -42.20 -33.33 -18.43
CA ARG A 61 -41.39 -33.27 -17.21
C ARG A 61 -40.30 -32.20 -17.26
N ASN A 62 -40.06 -31.60 -18.43
CA ASN A 62 -39.10 -30.53 -18.68
C ASN A 62 -39.44 -29.84 -20.02
N ASP A 63 -39.90 -28.59 -20.01
CA ASP A 63 -39.84 -27.76 -21.22
C ASP A 63 -38.36 -27.43 -21.52
N ALA A 64 -38.01 -27.26 -22.80
CA ALA A 64 -36.65 -26.84 -23.18
C ALA A 64 -36.29 -25.49 -22.51
N ALA A 65 -37.29 -24.62 -22.33
CA ALA A 65 -37.17 -23.39 -21.58
C ALA A 65 -36.81 -23.63 -20.10
N ASP A 66 -37.47 -24.58 -19.43
CA ASP A 66 -37.22 -24.89 -18.02
C ASP A 66 -35.82 -25.48 -17.80
N LEU A 67 -35.36 -26.33 -18.72
CA LEU A 67 -33.99 -26.87 -18.69
C LEU A 67 -32.95 -25.78 -18.87
N PHE A 68 -33.15 -24.89 -19.85
CA PHE A 68 -32.25 -23.76 -20.09
C PHE A 68 -32.22 -22.82 -18.88
N GLN A 69 -33.38 -22.43 -18.35
CA GLN A 69 -33.47 -21.57 -17.17
C GLN A 69 -32.90 -22.24 -15.91
N GLY A 70 -33.09 -23.55 -15.74
CA GLY A 70 -32.48 -24.33 -14.68
C GLY A 70 -30.96 -24.37 -14.78
N GLY A 71 -30.43 -24.58 -15.99
CA GLY A 71 -29.00 -24.50 -16.29
C GLY A 71 -28.43 -23.13 -15.98
N LEU A 72 -29.07 -22.05 -16.44
CA LEU A 72 -28.66 -20.68 -16.17
C LEU A 72 -28.65 -20.37 -14.67
N ARG A 73 -29.70 -20.76 -13.93
CA ARG A 73 -29.76 -20.57 -12.47
C ARG A 73 -28.65 -21.32 -11.74
N ARG A 74 -28.32 -22.55 -12.15
CA ARG A 74 -27.20 -23.31 -11.58
C ARG A 74 -25.86 -22.67 -11.89
N ALA A 75 -25.67 -22.20 -13.12
CA ALA A 75 -24.45 -21.49 -13.52
C ALA A 75 -24.25 -20.20 -12.70
N LEU A 76 -25.29 -19.37 -12.58
CA LEU A 76 -25.26 -18.14 -11.78
C LEU A 76 -25.11 -18.46 -10.28
N GLY A 77 -25.77 -19.51 -9.79
CA GLY A 77 -25.62 -20.00 -8.42
C GLY A 77 -24.19 -20.44 -8.14
N GLY A 78 -23.58 -21.20 -9.03
CA GLY A 78 -22.17 -21.61 -8.97
C GLY A 78 -21.23 -20.41 -8.99
N ALA A 79 -21.43 -19.46 -9.92
CA ALA A 79 -20.65 -18.22 -9.98
C ALA A 79 -20.74 -17.42 -8.67
N SER A 80 -21.94 -17.28 -8.10
CA SER A 80 -22.12 -16.58 -6.81
C SER A 80 -21.46 -17.31 -5.64
N HIS A 81 -21.38 -18.65 -5.68
CA HIS A 81 -20.67 -19.42 -4.68
C HIS A 81 -19.15 -19.20 -4.79
N VAL A 82 -18.60 -19.28 -6.00
CA VAL A 82 -17.18 -18.98 -6.27
C VAL A 82 -16.82 -17.58 -5.81
N VAL A 83 -17.62 -16.56 -6.14
CA VAL A 83 -17.39 -15.17 -5.70
C VAL A 83 -17.41 -15.06 -4.18
N ARG A 84 -18.34 -15.72 -3.47
CA ARG A 84 -18.37 -15.69 -2.00
C ARG A 84 -17.17 -16.34 -1.35
N VAL A 85 -16.58 -17.36 -1.99
CA VAL A 85 -15.37 -18.04 -1.49
C VAL A 85 -14.13 -17.18 -1.74
N ILE A 86 -13.97 -16.62 -2.94
CA ILE A 86 -12.78 -15.84 -3.33
C ILE A 86 -12.83 -14.41 -2.77
N GLN A 87 -14.01 -13.79 -2.74
CA GLN A 87 -14.22 -12.41 -2.29
C GLN A 87 -15.10 -12.36 -1.02
N PRO A 88 -14.63 -12.87 0.13
CA PRO A 88 -15.38 -12.85 1.38
C PRO A 88 -15.55 -11.43 1.97
N GLY A 89 -14.92 -10.40 1.37
CA GLY A 89 -14.97 -9.02 1.85
C GLY A 89 -14.16 -8.75 3.12
N SER A 90 -13.35 -9.71 3.56
CA SER A 90 -12.61 -9.67 4.82
C SER A 90 -11.11 -9.43 4.58
N LEU A 91 -10.61 -8.27 4.99
CA LEU A 91 -9.19 -7.91 4.88
C LEU A 91 -8.26 -8.95 5.54
N PRO A 92 -8.52 -9.49 6.75
CA PRO A 92 -7.70 -10.55 7.32
C PRO A 92 -7.61 -11.82 6.47
N VAL A 93 -8.67 -12.17 5.73
CA VAL A 93 -8.67 -13.35 4.85
C VAL A 93 -7.82 -13.07 3.63
N TYR A 94 -7.99 -11.91 2.97
CA TYR A 94 -7.13 -11.53 1.84
C TYR A 94 -5.66 -11.50 2.23
N LEU A 95 -5.34 -10.91 3.39
CA LEU A 95 -3.97 -10.88 3.89
C LEU A 95 -3.43 -12.28 4.19
N ALA A 96 -4.24 -13.15 4.80
CA ALA A 96 -3.82 -14.54 5.06
C ALA A 96 -3.52 -15.30 3.76
N VAL A 97 -4.35 -15.13 2.71
CA VAL A 97 -4.11 -15.75 1.40
C VAL A 97 -2.81 -15.22 0.78
N ILE A 98 -2.58 -13.91 0.80
CA ILE A 98 -1.35 -13.30 0.28
C ILE A 98 -0.12 -13.82 1.04
N LEU A 99 -0.15 -13.80 2.37
CA LEU A 99 0.95 -14.27 3.21
C LEU A 99 1.21 -15.77 3.01
N LEU A 100 0.17 -16.58 2.89
CA LEU A 100 0.30 -18.01 2.61
C LEU A 100 0.88 -18.25 1.21
N ALA A 101 0.52 -17.46 0.20
CA ALA A 101 1.12 -17.58 -1.13
C ALA A 101 2.63 -17.24 -1.10
N VAL A 102 3.00 -16.16 -0.39
CA VAL A 102 4.39 -15.75 -0.17
C VAL A 102 5.18 -16.83 0.59
N VAL A 103 4.54 -17.58 1.48
CA VAL A 103 5.18 -18.69 2.21
C VAL A 103 5.30 -19.95 1.37
N THR A 104 4.23 -20.33 0.68
CA THR A 104 4.12 -21.65 0.08
C THR A 104 5.06 -21.80 -1.11
N LEU A 105 5.12 -20.80 -2.01
CA LEU A 105 5.94 -20.91 -3.21
C LEU A 105 7.44 -21.06 -2.91
N PRO A 106 8.06 -20.20 -2.08
CA PRO A 106 9.49 -20.33 -1.79
C PRO A 106 9.82 -21.51 -0.88
N LEU A 107 8.91 -21.87 0.03
CA LEU A 107 9.12 -23.03 0.89
C LEU A 107 9.14 -24.32 0.05
N LEU A 108 8.27 -24.43 -0.96
CA LEU A 108 8.27 -25.57 -1.89
C LEU A 108 9.57 -25.69 -2.69
N THR A 109 10.20 -24.56 -3.05
CA THR A 109 11.48 -24.58 -3.79
C THR A 109 12.66 -24.96 -2.91
N ILE A 110 12.60 -24.66 -1.61
CA ILE A 110 13.71 -24.91 -0.67
C ILE A 110 13.55 -26.22 0.10
N LEU A 111 12.35 -26.81 0.10
CA LEU A 111 12.03 -28.10 0.72
C LEU A 111 12.94 -29.21 0.14
N GLY A 112 14.02 -29.53 0.86
CA GLY A 112 14.98 -30.59 0.51
C GLY A 112 16.41 -30.12 0.24
N ASP A 113 16.64 -28.81 0.02
CA ASP A 113 17.98 -28.22 -0.19
C ASP A 113 18.18 -26.98 0.70
N VAL A 114 17.87 -27.12 2.00
CA VAL A 114 18.17 -26.06 2.97
C VAL A 114 19.68 -26.07 3.22
N ARG A 115 20.37 -25.15 2.56
CA ARG A 115 21.80 -24.92 2.75
C ARG A 115 22.04 -23.99 3.92
N LEU A 116 23.07 -24.30 4.70
CA LEU A 116 23.55 -23.46 5.78
C LEU A 116 24.83 -22.79 5.32
N PRO A 117 25.04 -21.49 5.63
CA PRO A 117 26.30 -20.84 5.35
C PRO A 117 27.48 -21.64 5.95
N SER A 118 28.57 -21.75 5.20
CA SER A 118 29.79 -22.44 5.63
C SER A 118 30.47 -21.69 6.78
N ASP A 119 30.54 -20.35 6.68
CA ASP A 119 31.13 -19.48 7.69
C ASP A 119 30.06 -18.96 8.65
N ARG A 120 29.83 -19.74 9.72
CA ARG A 120 28.77 -19.46 10.70
C ARG A 120 29.28 -18.54 11.82
N VAL A 121 29.14 -17.23 11.63
CA VAL A 121 29.24 -16.28 12.73
C VAL A 121 27.84 -16.00 13.26
N LEU A 122 27.50 -16.57 14.42
CA LEU A 122 26.17 -16.37 15.04
C LEU A 122 26.01 -14.96 15.62
N ALA A 123 27.08 -14.42 16.18
CA ALA A 123 27.15 -13.05 16.67
C ALA A 123 28.63 -12.63 16.76
N GLU A 124 28.91 -11.39 16.39
CA GLU A 124 30.24 -10.78 16.53
C GLU A 124 30.50 -10.31 17.96
N SER A 125 29.43 -10.04 18.73
CA SER A 125 29.49 -9.60 20.11
C SER A 125 28.38 -10.25 20.94
N PRO A 126 28.65 -10.68 22.19
CA PRO A 126 27.60 -11.18 23.09
C PRO A 126 26.45 -10.20 23.31
N LEU A 127 26.71 -8.90 23.18
CA LEU A 127 25.69 -7.85 23.28
C LEU A 127 24.60 -8.00 22.20
N GLN A 128 24.93 -8.56 21.03
CA GLN A 128 23.96 -8.76 19.94
C GLN A 128 22.84 -9.72 20.39
N PHE A 129 23.18 -10.78 21.13
CA PHE A 129 22.16 -11.68 21.69
C PHE A 129 21.23 -10.97 22.67
N ALA A 130 21.76 -10.06 23.50
CA ALA A 130 20.95 -9.29 24.43
C ALA A 130 20.00 -8.33 23.68
N VAL A 131 20.49 -7.62 22.65
CA VAL A 131 19.68 -6.71 21.82
C VAL A 131 18.60 -7.48 21.06
N VAL A 132 18.95 -8.58 20.39
CA VAL A 132 17.99 -9.45 19.68
C VAL A 132 16.96 -10.02 20.66
N GLY A 133 17.41 -10.55 21.81
CA GLY A 133 16.52 -11.08 22.83
C GLY A 133 15.53 -10.03 23.36
N ALA A 134 16.01 -8.83 23.69
CA ALA A 134 15.16 -7.72 24.11
C ALA A 134 14.16 -7.30 23.01
N THR A 135 14.59 -7.26 21.76
CA THR A 135 13.75 -6.95 20.59
C THR A 135 12.66 -8.01 20.40
N MET A 136 13.00 -9.30 20.51
CA MET A 136 12.05 -10.41 20.43
C MET A 136 11.00 -10.35 21.55
N VAL A 137 11.43 -10.05 22.78
CA VAL A 137 10.52 -9.86 23.92
C VAL A 137 9.58 -8.68 23.67
N ALA A 138 10.10 -7.54 23.21
CA ALA A 138 9.28 -6.37 22.87
C ALA A 138 8.27 -6.68 21.77
N ALA A 139 8.67 -7.39 20.71
CA ALA A 139 7.79 -7.82 19.62
C ALA A 139 6.71 -8.80 20.10
N GLY A 140 7.05 -9.75 20.99
CA GLY A 140 6.09 -10.65 21.61
C GLY A 140 5.06 -9.92 22.47
N LEU A 141 5.52 -8.99 23.33
CA LEU A 141 4.65 -8.14 24.14
C LEU A 141 3.76 -7.23 23.26
N LEU A 142 4.30 -6.72 22.15
CA LEU A 142 3.55 -5.93 21.17
C LEU A 142 2.39 -6.74 20.59
N ALA A 143 2.67 -7.96 20.13
CA ALA A 143 1.66 -8.86 19.56
C ALA A 143 0.54 -9.23 20.56
N MET A 144 0.86 -9.23 21.86
CA MET A 144 -0.09 -9.51 22.94
C MET A 144 -0.79 -8.24 23.48
N SER A 145 -0.37 -7.04 23.06
CA SER A 145 -0.83 -5.78 23.62
C SER A 145 -2.29 -5.49 23.26
N ARG A 146 -3.11 -5.20 24.28
CA ARG A 146 -4.53 -4.82 24.11
C ARG A 146 -4.75 -3.31 24.08
N ARG A 147 -3.74 -2.53 24.48
CA ARG A 147 -3.82 -1.06 24.58
C ARG A 147 -2.99 -0.44 23.47
N ARG A 148 -3.59 0.48 22.71
CA ARG A 148 -2.94 1.08 21.53
C ARG A 148 -1.70 1.89 21.90
N PHE A 149 -1.78 2.65 22.98
CA PHE A 149 -0.64 3.43 23.46
C PHE A 149 0.54 2.54 23.87
N ALA A 150 0.29 1.43 24.59
CA ALA A 150 1.34 0.46 24.94
C ALA A 150 1.92 -0.21 23.69
N ALA A 151 1.09 -0.51 22.68
CA ALA A 151 1.56 -1.06 21.41
C ALA A 151 2.50 -0.08 20.68
N VAL A 152 2.22 1.21 20.67
CA VAL A 152 3.11 2.22 20.06
C VAL A 152 4.45 2.30 20.79
N LEU A 153 4.47 2.25 22.13
CA LEU A 153 5.72 2.25 22.89
C LEU A 153 6.55 0.97 22.67
N LEU A 154 5.89 -0.18 22.57
CA LEU A 154 6.56 -1.46 22.30
C LEU A 154 7.08 -1.51 20.85
N LEU A 155 6.36 -0.93 19.89
CA LEU A 155 6.84 -0.75 18.53
C LEU A 155 8.11 0.13 18.50
N GLY A 156 8.11 1.23 19.25
CA GLY A 156 9.31 2.06 19.46
C GLY A 156 10.49 1.30 20.06
N SER A 157 10.21 0.38 20.98
CA SER A 157 11.24 -0.49 21.56
C SER A 157 11.83 -1.46 20.54
N VAL A 158 11.01 -1.97 19.61
CA VAL A 158 11.48 -2.80 18.48
C VAL A 158 12.35 -1.97 17.53
N GLY A 159 11.93 -0.74 17.19
CA GLY A 159 12.71 0.17 16.35
C GLY A 159 14.06 0.55 16.96
N LEU A 160 14.11 0.79 18.27
CA LEU A 160 15.37 0.99 19.01
C LEU A 160 16.27 -0.24 18.98
N GLY A 161 15.69 -1.45 19.06
CA GLY A 161 16.41 -2.71 18.90
C GLY A 161 17.06 -2.82 17.51
N SER A 162 16.31 -2.55 16.45
CA SER A 162 16.81 -2.52 15.07
C SER A 162 17.91 -1.46 14.87
N ALA A 163 17.72 -0.23 15.36
CA ALA A 163 18.74 0.81 15.28
C ALA A 163 20.03 0.41 16.02
N SER A 164 19.91 -0.24 17.18
CA SER A 164 21.06 -0.74 17.93
C SER A 164 21.84 -1.78 17.11
N LEU A 165 21.16 -2.68 16.39
CA LEU A 165 21.81 -3.64 15.49
C LEU A 165 22.54 -2.94 14.34
N PHE A 166 21.98 -1.89 13.75
CA PHE A 166 22.67 -1.11 12.71
C PHE A 166 23.95 -0.43 13.23
N VAL A 167 23.91 0.16 14.43
CA VAL A 167 25.13 0.72 15.06
C VAL A 167 26.17 -0.37 15.26
N MET A 168 25.76 -1.53 15.77
CA MET A 168 26.68 -2.64 16.03
C MET A 168 27.29 -3.24 14.76
N GLN A 169 26.61 -3.12 13.61
CA GLN A 169 27.12 -3.52 12.30
C GLN A 169 27.85 -2.39 11.55
N GLY A 170 28.11 -1.25 12.19
CA GLY A 170 28.85 -0.16 11.57
C GLY A 170 28.06 0.61 10.52
N ALA A 171 26.72 0.61 10.59
CA ALA A 171 25.82 1.33 9.68
C ALA A 171 25.20 2.58 10.38
N PRO A 172 25.98 3.65 10.63
CA PRO A 172 25.51 4.81 11.38
C PRO A 172 24.37 5.57 10.69
N ASP A 173 24.38 5.68 9.36
CA ASP A 173 23.31 6.36 8.61
C ASP A 173 21.97 5.62 8.72
N LEU A 174 21.99 4.29 8.62
CA LEU A 174 20.81 3.45 8.85
C LEU A 174 20.31 3.55 10.30
N ALA A 175 21.23 3.62 11.27
CA ALA A 175 20.86 3.79 12.66
C ALA A 175 20.20 5.15 12.91
N LEU A 176 20.78 6.23 12.40
CA LEU A 176 20.26 7.60 12.55
C LEU A 176 18.89 7.74 11.88
N THR A 177 18.75 7.29 10.64
CA THR A 177 17.46 7.26 9.94
C THR A 177 16.42 6.47 10.72
N GLN A 178 16.75 5.25 11.16
CA GLN A 178 15.83 4.41 11.93
C GLN A 178 15.35 5.08 13.22
N LEU A 179 16.26 5.70 13.99
CA LEU A 179 15.90 6.42 15.22
C LEU A 179 14.98 7.61 14.96
N LEU A 180 15.25 8.37 13.89
CA LEU A 180 14.48 9.55 13.55
C LEU A 180 13.10 9.19 12.99
N VAL A 181 13.02 8.19 12.11
CA VAL A 181 11.74 7.64 11.62
C VAL A 181 10.92 7.10 12.80
N GLU A 182 11.56 6.41 13.74
CA GLU A 182 10.87 5.93 14.94
C GLU A 182 10.32 7.09 15.78
N ALA A 183 11.13 8.11 16.06
CA ALA A 183 10.70 9.28 16.83
C ALA A 183 9.54 10.04 16.16
N VAL A 184 9.63 10.28 14.85
CA VAL A 184 8.58 10.97 14.08
C VAL A 184 7.31 10.11 13.99
N SER A 185 7.44 8.81 13.72
CA SER A 185 6.29 7.90 13.59
C SER A 185 5.56 7.71 14.92
N VAL A 186 6.27 7.58 16.05
CA VAL A 186 5.65 7.54 17.39
C VAL A 186 4.82 8.78 17.64
N ALA A 187 5.33 9.97 17.30
CA ALA A 187 4.57 11.20 17.47
C ALA A 187 3.34 11.27 16.55
N ILE A 188 3.47 10.88 15.28
CA ILE A 188 2.35 10.75 14.34
C ILE A 188 1.31 9.76 14.88
N TYR A 189 1.74 8.61 15.40
CA TYR A 189 0.84 7.63 16.03
C TYR A 189 0.12 8.23 17.23
N VAL A 190 0.79 9.00 18.09
CA VAL A 190 0.14 9.70 19.20
C VAL A 190 -0.93 10.66 18.68
N PHE A 191 -0.67 11.42 17.61
CA PHE A 191 -1.66 12.29 16.98
C PHE A 191 -2.83 11.53 16.36
N VAL A 192 -2.62 10.33 15.81
CA VAL A 192 -3.69 9.49 15.27
C VAL A 192 -4.49 8.83 16.39
N LEU A 193 -3.81 8.29 17.40
CA LEU A 193 -4.40 7.56 18.52
C LEU A 193 -5.33 8.43 19.37
N ARG A 194 -5.15 9.75 19.39
CA ARG A 194 -6.06 10.68 20.08
C ARG A 194 -7.50 10.63 19.55
N HIS A 195 -7.70 10.19 18.31
CA HIS A 195 -9.02 10.10 17.66
C HIS A 195 -9.65 8.69 17.75
N LEU A 196 -8.95 7.79 18.41
CA LEU A 196 -9.14 6.36 18.28
C LEU A 196 -9.36 5.78 19.69
N PRO A 197 -10.25 4.79 19.88
CA PRO A 197 -10.45 4.19 21.20
C PRO A 197 -9.15 3.61 21.75
N ALA A 198 -8.94 3.70 23.07
CA ALA A 198 -7.68 3.35 23.72
C ALA A 198 -7.31 1.85 23.63
N ARG A 199 -8.28 0.98 23.37
CA ARG A 199 -8.11 -0.48 23.29
C ARG A 199 -8.43 -0.99 21.89
N PHE A 200 -7.74 -2.05 21.47
CA PHE A 200 -8.10 -2.77 20.26
C PHE A 200 -9.45 -3.48 20.45
N LYS A 201 -10.25 -3.57 19.39
CA LYS A 201 -11.48 -4.38 19.39
C LYS A 201 -11.08 -5.85 19.47
N ALA A 202 -11.70 -6.60 20.38
CA ALA A 202 -11.48 -8.03 20.46
C ALA A 202 -11.99 -8.70 19.16
N PRO A 203 -11.25 -9.67 18.59
CA PRO A 203 -11.74 -10.42 17.44
C PRO A 203 -13.01 -11.19 17.81
N PRO A 204 -13.99 -11.29 16.90
CA PRO A 204 -15.30 -11.88 17.19
C PRO A 204 -15.27 -13.42 17.38
N VAL A 205 -14.18 -14.10 17.02
CA VAL A 205 -14.11 -15.59 17.01
C VAL A 205 -12.87 -16.09 17.77
N SER A 206 -13.11 -16.98 18.74
CA SER A 206 -12.09 -17.53 19.67
C SER A 206 -10.98 -18.34 18.96
N GLY A 207 -11.31 -19.13 17.92
CA GLY A 207 -10.34 -20.00 17.21
C GLY A 207 -9.51 -19.31 16.12
N ALA A 208 -9.92 -18.13 15.64
CA ALA A 208 -9.23 -17.43 14.56
C ALA A 208 -7.82 -16.96 14.96
N ASN A 209 -7.56 -16.78 16.26
CA ASN A 209 -6.26 -16.33 16.75
C ASN A 209 -5.19 -17.42 16.61
N PHE A 210 -5.55 -18.69 16.80
CA PHE A 210 -4.60 -19.80 16.61
C PHE A 210 -4.18 -19.91 15.14
N LEU A 211 -5.14 -19.87 14.21
CA LEU A 211 -4.83 -19.91 12.77
C LEU A 211 -3.96 -18.70 12.35
N ARG A 212 -4.25 -17.50 12.88
CA ARG A 212 -3.42 -16.31 12.62
C ARG A 212 -2.00 -16.46 13.17
N ALA A 213 -1.85 -17.02 14.38
CA ALA A 213 -0.53 -17.29 14.96
C ALA A 213 0.23 -18.35 14.16
N LEU A 214 -0.46 -19.40 13.70
CA LEU A 214 0.12 -20.43 12.83
C LEU A 214 0.61 -19.84 11.50
N VAL A 215 -0.22 -19.02 10.83
CA VAL A 215 0.17 -18.34 9.58
C VAL A 215 1.34 -17.40 9.82
N ALA A 216 1.31 -16.58 10.89
CA ALA A 216 2.41 -15.68 11.22
C ALA A 216 3.71 -16.43 11.54
N GLY A 217 3.63 -17.55 12.27
CA GLY A 217 4.77 -18.43 12.54
C GLY A 217 5.34 -19.06 11.28
N ALA A 218 4.48 -19.55 10.38
CA ALA A 218 4.89 -20.09 9.09
C ALA A 218 5.61 -19.02 8.25
N VAL A 219 5.06 -17.79 8.18
CA VAL A 219 5.72 -16.66 7.51
C VAL A 219 7.09 -16.37 8.11
N GLY A 220 7.18 -16.26 9.45
CA GLY A 220 8.44 -15.97 10.13
C GLY A 220 9.52 -17.04 9.88
N VAL A 221 9.15 -18.32 9.98
CA VAL A 221 10.06 -19.44 9.70
C VAL A 221 10.48 -19.46 8.24
N THR A 222 9.57 -19.25 7.30
CA THR A 222 9.90 -19.24 5.88
C THR A 222 10.82 -18.08 5.52
N VAL A 223 10.56 -16.86 6.00
CA VAL A 223 11.47 -15.72 5.79
C VAL A 223 12.84 -16.01 6.40
N PHE A 224 12.90 -16.56 7.62
CA PHE A 224 14.17 -16.95 8.25
C PHE A 224 14.95 -17.98 7.42
N LEU A 225 14.30 -19.05 6.96
CA LEU A 225 14.93 -20.08 6.13
C LEU A 225 15.37 -19.52 4.78
N LEU A 226 14.54 -18.69 4.13
CA LEU A 226 14.88 -18.00 2.89
C LEU A 226 16.12 -17.13 3.03
N THR A 227 16.21 -16.33 4.10
CA THR A 227 17.38 -15.51 4.36
C THR A 227 18.61 -16.37 4.60
N LEU A 228 18.48 -17.47 5.34
CA LEU A 228 19.58 -18.39 5.63
C LEU A 228 20.13 -19.05 4.35
N THR A 229 19.26 -19.53 3.47
CA THR A 229 19.66 -20.12 2.18
C THR A 229 20.22 -19.08 1.22
N ALA A 230 19.60 -17.89 1.14
CA ALA A 230 20.06 -16.81 0.26
C ALA A 230 21.47 -16.32 0.63
N VAL A 231 21.81 -16.30 1.93
CA VAL A 231 23.18 -15.99 2.39
C VAL A 231 24.13 -17.15 2.10
N ALA A 232 23.68 -18.40 2.21
CA ALA A 232 24.51 -19.58 1.93
C ALA A 232 24.88 -19.73 0.45
N ASP A 233 24.00 -19.33 -0.47
CA ASP A 233 24.17 -19.47 -1.92
C ASP A 233 24.82 -18.24 -2.60
N ARG A 234 25.47 -17.36 -1.83
CA ARG A 234 26.13 -16.18 -2.39
C ARG A 234 27.45 -16.57 -3.08
N GLU A 235 27.42 -16.69 -4.41
CA GLU A 235 28.61 -17.03 -5.23
C GLU A 235 29.28 -15.80 -5.87
N ALA A 236 28.53 -14.74 -6.16
CA ALA A 236 29.03 -13.56 -6.85
C ALA A 236 29.80 -12.60 -5.92
N GLU A 237 30.86 -11.98 -6.46
CA GLU A 237 31.63 -10.97 -5.75
C GLU A 237 30.74 -9.76 -5.39
N PRO A 238 30.71 -9.34 -4.11
CA PRO A 238 30.02 -8.14 -3.68
C PRO A 238 30.51 -6.86 -4.39
N VAL A 239 29.59 -5.92 -4.68
CA VAL A 239 29.92 -4.64 -5.33
C VAL A 239 30.35 -3.56 -4.31
N ASP A 240 30.28 -3.85 -3.01
CA ASP A 240 30.60 -2.90 -1.93
C ASP A 240 32.05 -2.39 -1.99
N ALA A 241 33.01 -3.27 -2.27
CA ALA A 241 34.41 -2.89 -2.43
C ALA A 241 34.62 -1.92 -3.61
N GLN A 242 33.89 -2.14 -4.72
CA GLN A 242 33.93 -1.25 -5.88
C GLN A 242 33.29 0.11 -5.58
N LEU A 243 32.11 0.12 -4.96
CA LEU A 243 31.45 1.37 -4.56
C LEU A 243 32.31 2.18 -3.59
N ALA A 244 32.94 1.52 -2.62
CA ALA A 244 33.86 2.16 -1.68
C ALA A 244 35.08 2.77 -2.39
N ALA A 245 35.67 2.04 -3.34
CA ALA A 245 36.84 2.49 -4.09
C ALA A 245 36.53 3.66 -5.03
N LEU A 246 35.31 3.73 -5.59
CA LEU A 246 34.90 4.77 -6.53
C LEU A 246 34.32 6.02 -5.85
N SER A 247 33.86 5.94 -4.59
CA SER A 247 33.15 7.04 -3.92
C SER A 247 33.97 8.35 -3.87
N ALA A 248 35.23 8.27 -3.45
CA ALA A 248 36.09 9.44 -3.38
C ALA A 248 36.57 9.95 -4.77
N PRO A 249 37.09 9.11 -5.68
CA PRO A 249 37.62 9.60 -6.96
C PRO A 249 36.53 10.06 -7.94
N GLU A 250 35.36 9.41 -7.98
CA GLU A 250 34.32 9.71 -8.97
C GLU A 250 33.26 10.70 -8.44
N ALA A 251 32.97 10.68 -7.15
CA ALA A 251 31.91 11.52 -6.55
C ALA A 251 32.44 12.56 -5.53
N ASP A 252 33.75 12.64 -5.28
CA ASP A 252 34.39 13.58 -4.34
C ASP A 252 33.80 13.51 -2.92
N GLY A 253 33.35 12.32 -2.50
CA GLY A 253 32.68 12.09 -1.21
C GLY A 253 33.24 10.92 -0.42
N ALA A 254 33.43 11.13 0.90
CA ALA A 254 33.93 10.09 1.81
C ALA A 254 32.81 9.23 2.44
N ASN A 255 31.57 9.72 2.46
CA ASN A 255 30.44 8.93 2.95
C ASN A 255 29.90 8.02 1.84
N ILE A 256 30.36 6.76 1.82
CA ILE A 256 29.99 5.75 0.82
C ILE A 256 28.48 5.55 0.73
N VAL A 257 27.76 5.63 1.86
CA VAL A 257 26.30 5.45 1.88
C VAL A 257 25.61 6.62 1.19
N ASN A 258 25.90 7.86 1.60
CA ASN A 258 25.30 9.04 0.99
C ASN A 258 25.64 9.13 -0.50
N VAL A 259 26.91 8.96 -0.87
CA VAL A 259 27.37 8.94 -2.27
C VAL A 259 26.65 7.87 -3.07
N THR A 260 26.45 6.67 -2.52
CA THR A 260 25.69 5.62 -3.22
C THR A 260 24.24 6.04 -3.44
N LEU A 261 23.60 6.70 -2.46
CA LEU A 261 22.20 7.10 -2.54
C LEU A 261 21.98 8.28 -3.49
N VAL A 262 22.89 9.25 -3.52
CA VAL A 262 22.67 10.51 -4.25
C VAL A 262 23.35 10.51 -5.62
N ASP A 263 24.56 9.94 -5.73
CA ASP A 263 25.32 9.87 -6.98
C ASP A 263 25.06 8.55 -7.72
N PHE A 264 25.58 7.42 -7.22
CA PHE A 264 25.57 6.17 -7.99
C PHE A 264 24.17 5.59 -8.22
N ARG A 265 23.27 5.76 -7.24
CA ARG A 265 21.88 5.29 -7.27
C ARG A 265 20.90 6.41 -6.98
N GLY A 266 21.22 7.64 -7.40
CA GLY A 266 20.36 8.82 -7.26
C GLY A 266 18.92 8.61 -7.73
N PHE A 267 18.72 7.77 -8.75
CA PHE A 267 17.39 7.47 -9.28
C PHE A 267 16.46 6.78 -8.27
N ASP A 268 17.00 5.92 -7.39
CA ASP A 268 16.21 5.27 -6.35
C ASP A 268 15.77 6.31 -5.31
N THR A 269 16.64 7.25 -4.94
CA THR A 269 16.35 8.36 -4.03
C THR A 269 15.29 9.32 -4.60
N VAL A 270 15.28 9.56 -5.92
CA VAL A 270 14.16 10.27 -6.59
C VAL A 270 12.85 9.51 -6.41
N GLY A 271 12.87 8.19 -6.61
CA GLY A 271 11.69 7.33 -6.44
C GLY A 271 11.16 7.36 -5.01
N GLU A 272 12.04 7.26 -4.01
CA GLU A 272 11.68 7.35 -2.60
C GLU A 272 11.07 8.71 -2.26
N ALA A 273 11.67 9.82 -2.71
CA ALA A 273 11.12 11.15 -2.53
C ALA A 273 9.72 11.29 -3.16
N LEU A 274 9.53 10.75 -4.37
CA LEU A 274 8.23 10.73 -5.02
C LEU A 274 7.18 9.94 -4.22
N VAL A 275 7.55 8.76 -3.69
CA VAL A 275 6.68 7.96 -2.84
C VAL A 275 6.27 8.74 -1.59
N LEU A 276 7.19 9.45 -0.95
CA LEU A 276 6.89 10.30 0.21
C LEU A 276 5.91 11.43 -0.12
N VAL A 277 6.12 12.13 -1.23
CA VAL A 277 5.22 13.20 -1.71
C VAL A 277 3.83 12.64 -1.99
N VAL A 278 3.75 11.54 -2.74
CA VAL A 278 2.47 10.88 -3.07
C VAL A 278 1.75 10.40 -1.82
N ALA A 279 2.48 9.84 -0.84
CA ALA A 279 1.91 9.44 0.44
C ALA A 279 1.35 10.64 1.21
N ALA A 280 2.08 11.75 1.30
CA ALA A 280 1.63 12.96 1.98
C ALA A 280 0.37 13.55 1.31
N LEU A 281 0.37 13.68 -0.01
CA LEU A 281 -0.79 14.15 -0.78
C LEU A 281 -1.97 13.18 -0.65
N GLY A 282 -1.72 11.88 -0.63
CA GLY A 282 -2.74 10.85 -0.39
C GLY A 282 -3.39 10.98 0.98
N VAL A 283 -2.60 11.25 2.03
CA VAL A 283 -3.13 11.53 3.38
C VAL A 283 -3.99 12.80 3.38
N VAL A 284 -3.53 13.88 2.76
CA VAL A 284 -4.31 15.13 2.60
C VAL A 284 -5.63 14.85 1.88
N ALA A 285 -5.59 14.13 0.76
CA ALA A 285 -6.77 13.80 -0.04
C ALA A 285 -7.76 12.91 0.75
N LEU A 286 -7.27 11.91 1.47
CA LEU A 286 -8.12 11.02 2.29
C LEU A 286 -8.77 11.76 3.46
N VAL A 287 -8.04 12.64 4.14
CA VAL A 287 -8.59 13.42 5.24
C VAL A 287 -9.60 14.45 4.73
N ARG A 288 -9.31 15.16 3.63
CA ARG A 288 -10.23 16.14 3.04
C ARG A 288 -11.47 15.50 2.41
N SER A 289 -11.36 14.27 1.91
CA SER A 289 -12.47 13.50 1.31
C SER A 289 -13.30 12.70 2.33
N GLY A 290 -12.79 12.53 3.56
CA GLY A 290 -13.53 11.91 4.65
C GLY A 290 -14.85 12.62 4.90
N GLY A 291 -15.97 12.00 4.47
CA GLY A 291 -17.32 12.36 4.91
C GLY A 291 -17.51 12.05 6.40
N PRO A 292 -18.57 12.57 7.04
CA PRO A 292 -18.67 12.61 8.49
C PRO A 292 -18.53 11.22 9.08
N VAL A 293 -17.46 11.02 9.88
CA VAL A 293 -17.30 9.80 10.69
C VAL A 293 -18.48 9.78 11.64
N ALA A 294 -19.47 8.96 11.33
CA ALA A 294 -20.58 8.68 12.22
C ALA A 294 -20.00 8.08 13.50
N THR A 295 -19.82 8.92 14.50
CA THR A 295 -19.53 8.49 15.85
C THR A 295 -20.81 7.82 16.32
N ASP A 296 -20.77 6.50 16.43
CA ASP A 296 -21.81 5.71 17.07
C ASP A 296 -21.77 6.03 18.58
N ALA A 297 -22.35 7.17 18.93
CA ALA A 297 -22.60 7.60 20.29
C ALA A 297 -24.07 7.31 20.58
N GLY A 298 -24.31 6.30 21.41
CA GLY A 298 -25.64 5.98 21.90
C GLY A 298 -26.33 7.19 22.53
N HIS A 299 -27.65 7.23 22.37
CA HIS A 299 -28.60 8.09 23.07
C HIS A 299 -28.41 9.61 22.93
N GLY A 300 -29.07 10.20 21.92
CA GLY A 300 -29.34 11.63 21.90
C GLY A 300 -29.78 12.14 20.54
N ARG A 301 -31.10 12.40 20.40
CA ARG A 301 -31.80 13.12 19.32
C ARG A 301 -30.94 13.57 18.13
N LEU A 302 -31.12 12.89 17.00
CA LEU A 302 -30.57 13.28 15.70
C LEU A 302 -31.19 14.61 15.25
N ARG A 303 -30.47 15.71 15.45
CA ARG A 303 -30.71 16.95 14.69
C ARG A 303 -29.96 16.83 13.37
N ARG A 304 -30.69 16.47 12.32
CA ARG A 304 -30.20 16.45 10.94
C ARG A 304 -29.90 17.91 10.55
N SER A 305 -28.65 18.34 10.65
CA SER A 305 -28.19 19.57 10.02
C SER A 305 -27.80 19.24 8.59
N GLY A 306 -28.57 19.75 7.63
CA GLY A 306 -28.20 19.72 6.21
C GLY A 306 -26.97 20.60 6.00
N GLY A 307 -25.89 19.97 5.53
CA GLY A 307 -24.62 20.63 5.23
C GLY A 307 -23.56 19.53 5.21
N GLY A 308 -22.91 19.32 4.07
CA GLY A 308 -21.88 18.29 3.89
C GLY A 308 -20.77 18.44 4.91
N GLY A 309 -20.87 17.71 6.02
CA GLY A 309 -19.92 17.79 7.13
C GLY A 309 -18.61 17.15 6.71
N ARG A 310 -17.62 17.98 6.37
CA ARG A 310 -16.21 17.56 6.29
C ARG A 310 -15.79 17.00 7.64
N VAL A 311 -14.99 15.94 7.65
CA VAL A 311 -14.25 15.53 8.84
C VAL A 311 -13.23 16.63 9.15
N THR A 312 -13.61 17.56 10.02
CA THR A 312 -12.67 18.48 10.64
C THR A 312 -12.15 17.85 11.92
N PHE A 313 -10.84 17.64 11.99
CA PHE A 313 -10.17 17.29 13.23
C PHE A 313 -10.21 18.54 14.14
N ALA A 314 -11.32 18.72 14.87
CA ALA A 314 -11.48 19.87 15.74
C ALA A 314 -10.31 19.95 16.75
N PRO A 315 -9.59 21.08 16.85
CA PRO A 315 -8.49 21.23 17.79
C PRO A 315 -9.04 21.24 19.22
N ARG A 316 -9.06 20.08 19.87
CA ARG A 316 -9.19 20.04 21.33
C ARG A 316 -7.90 20.59 21.90
N VAL A 317 -7.99 21.81 22.42
CA VAL A 317 -6.96 22.53 23.17
C VAL A 317 -6.15 21.53 24.00
N LEU A 318 -4.87 21.37 23.62
CA LEU A 318 -3.88 20.68 24.45
C LEU A 318 -3.99 21.32 25.84
N GLY A 319 -4.18 20.50 26.87
CA GLY A 319 -4.34 21.00 28.24
C GLY A 319 -3.25 22.00 28.62
N ARG A 320 -3.48 22.77 29.69
CA ARG A 320 -2.61 23.89 30.13
C ARG A 320 -1.13 23.64 29.79
N PRO A 321 -0.54 24.40 28.85
CA PRO A 321 0.81 24.14 28.39
C PRO A 321 1.79 24.25 29.57
N SER A 322 2.57 23.19 29.78
CA SER A 322 3.64 23.20 30.78
C SER A 322 4.67 24.25 30.39
N VAL A 323 4.87 25.25 31.25
CA VAL A 323 5.84 26.32 31.01
C VAL A 323 7.25 25.74 30.89
N VAL A 324 7.59 24.75 31.71
CA VAL A 324 8.88 24.06 31.65
C VAL A 324 9.08 23.40 30.28
N LEU A 325 8.08 22.64 29.83
CA LEU A 325 8.16 21.95 28.53
C LEU A 325 8.28 22.94 27.37
N ASP A 326 7.50 24.03 27.38
CA ASP A 326 7.52 25.04 26.33
C ASP A 326 8.85 25.82 26.29
N THR A 327 9.38 26.22 27.45
CA THR A 327 10.68 26.90 27.52
C THR A 327 11.81 25.99 27.05
N THR A 328 11.83 24.74 27.50
CA THR A 328 12.86 23.76 27.09
C THR A 328 12.77 23.48 25.59
N LEU A 329 11.58 23.20 25.05
CA LEU A 329 11.45 22.86 23.63
C LEU A 329 11.72 24.05 22.71
N ASN A 330 11.38 25.29 23.09
CA ASN A 330 11.76 26.47 22.30
C ASN A 330 13.28 26.69 22.27
N ALA A 331 13.97 26.42 23.39
CA ALA A 331 15.44 26.49 23.44
C ALA A 331 16.07 25.41 22.55
N VAL A 332 15.62 24.16 22.68
CA VAL A 332 16.16 23.01 21.94
C VAL A 332 15.82 23.07 20.44
N PHE A 333 14.67 23.65 20.05
CA PHE A 333 14.24 23.74 18.65
C PHE A 333 15.31 24.36 17.75
N HIS A 334 15.91 25.49 18.14
CA HIS A 334 16.92 26.16 17.33
C HIS A 334 18.19 25.30 17.20
N THR A 335 18.58 24.61 18.28
CA THR A 335 19.68 23.64 18.25
C THR A 335 19.39 22.48 17.31
N ILE A 336 18.15 21.95 17.30
CA ILE A 336 17.73 20.88 16.38
C ILE A 336 17.83 21.36 14.93
N ILE A 337 17.36 22.56 14.61
CA ILE A 337 17.44 23.10 13.24
C ILE A 337 18.89 23.35 12.82
N LEU A 338 19.73 23.88 13.70
CA LEU A 338 21.16 24.04 13.42
C LEU A 338 21.86 22.69 13.20
N PHE A 339 21.54 21.69 14.03
CA PHE A 339 22.08 20.35 13.88
C PHE A 339 21.59 19.67 12.59
N SER A 340 20.33 19.87 12.23
CA SER A 340 19.76 19.43 10.96
C SER A 340 20.51 20.03 9.76
N LEU A 341 20.80 21.34 9.78
CA LEU A 341 21.58 21.98 8.71
C LEU A 341 23.03 21.48 8.68
N TYR A 342 23.63 21.24 9.84
CA TYR A 342 24.96 20.63 9.91
C TYR A 342 24.99 19.24 9.26
N LEU A 343 24.03 18.37 9.59
CA LEU A 343 23.94 17.03 8.99
C LEU A 343 23.68 17.07 7.48
N HIS A 344 22.96 18.10 7.00
CA HIS A 344 22.73 18.34 5.58
C HIS A 344 24.05 18.64 4.85
N PHE A 345 24.84 19.58 5.36
CA PHE A 345 26.12 19.96 4.74
C PHE A 345 27.23 18.91 4.95
N ALA A 346 27.21 18.20 6.06
CA ALA A 346 28.22 17.19 6.39
C ALA A 346 28.01 15.86 5.65
N GLY A 347 26.81 15.61 5.11
CA GLY A 347 26.37 14.32 4.58
C GLY A 347 27.26 13.67 3.51
N HIS A 348 27.94 14.48 2.70
CA HIS A 348 28.84 13.98 1.65
C HIS A 348 30.09 13.28 2.20
N ASN A 349 30.49 13.60 3.43
CA ASN A 349 31.74 13.14 4.03
C ASN A 349 31.58 12.48 5.41
N GLN A 350 30.45 12.69 6.07
CA GLN A 350 30.14 12.17 7.39
C GLN A 350 28.71 11.61 7.41
N PRO A 351 28.36 10.78 8.41
CA PRO A 351 27.00 10.31 8.56
C PRO A 351 26.00 11.46 8.59
N GLY A 352 24.98 11.40 7.73
CA GLY A 352 24.10 12.53 7.44
C GLY A 352 23.48 12.49 6.04
N GLY A 353 23.20 13.66 5.47
CA GLY A 353 22.58 13.82 4.16
C GLY A 353 21.18 14.43 4.23
N GLY A 354 20.60 14.71 3.05
CA GLY A 354 19.34 15.46 2.94
C GLY A 354 18.17 14.80 3.67
N PHE A 355 18.08 13.47 3.62
CA PHE A 355 16.99 12.73 4.25
C PHE A 355 17.07 12.74 5.79
N ILE A 356 18.23 12.40 6.36
CA ILE A 356 18.47 12.42 7.81
C ILE A 356 18.24 13.83 8.35
N ALA A 357 18.86 14.83 7.71
CA ALA A 357 18.67 16.22 8.07
C ALA A 357 17.18 16.60 8.05
N GLY A 358 16.45 16.23 7.00
CA GLY A 358 15.04 16.55 6.86
C GLY A 358 14.19 15.95 7.98
N LEU A 359 14.50 14.71 8.40
CA LEU A 359 13.84 14.06 9.53
C LEU A 359 14.17 14.72 10.87
N VAL A 360 15.41 15.18 11.08
CA VAL A 360 15.79 15.94 12.29
C VAL A 360 14.99 17.24 12.37
N ALA A 361 14.94 18.02 11.27
CA ALA A 361 14.11 19.22 11.20
C ALA A 361 12.62 18.88 11.44
N GLY A 362 12.12 17.81 10.81
CA GLY A 362 10.77 17.30 11.01
C GLY A 362 10.46 16.94 12.47
N ALA A 363 11.38 16.26 13.16
CA ALA A 363 11.25 15.96 14.59
C ALA A 363 11.21 17.25 15.43
N GLY A 364 12.00 18.25 15.07
CA GLY A 364 11.92 19.60 15.66
C GLY A 364 10.53 20.23 15.50
N LEU A 365 9.92 20.12 14.30
CA LEU A 365 8.56 20.59 14.04
C LEU A 365 7.52 19.84 14.88
N VAL A 366 7.63 18.52 14.95
CA VAL A 366 6.77 17.66 15.79
C VAL A 366 6.81 18.11 17.26
N LEU A 367 8.02 18.24 17.83
CA LEU A 367 8.19 18.64 19.22
C LEU A 367 7.56 20.01 19.49
N ARG A 368 7.70 20.94 18.56
CA ARG A 368 7.13 22.28 18.66
C ARG A 368 5.61 22.28 18.70
N VAL A 369 4.96 21.35 17.99
CA VAL A 369 3.50 21.23 17.99
C VAL A 369 2.97 20.62 19.29
N ILE A 370 3.72 19.70 19.91
CA ILE A 370 3.31 19.04 21.15
C ILE A 370 3.11 20.03 22.32
N THR A 371 3.79 21.18 22.33
CA THR A 371 3.62 22.19 23.39
C THR A 371 2.26 22.89 23.36
N GLY A 372 1.51 22.78 22.26
CA GLY A 372 0.11 23.21 22.18
C GLY A 372 -0.16 24.71 22.26
N ARG A 373 0.88 25.55 22.20
CA ARG A 373 0.73 27.01 22.24
C ARG A 373 0.60 27.68 20.88
N VAL A 374 0.93 26.97 19.80
CA VAL A 374 1.19 27.60 18.50
C VAL A 374 0.76 26.66 17.38
N THR A 375 -0.17 27.10 16.54
CA THR A 375 -0.46 26.45 15.25
C THR A 375 0.78 26.53 14.40
N LEU A 376 1.21 25.43 13.76
CA LEU A 376 2.43 25.35 12.95
C LEU A 376 2.58 26.55 11.98
N GLN A 377 1.49 26.98 11.35
CA GLN A 377 1.41 28.12 10.43
C GLN A 377 1.69 29.48 11.06
N SER A 378 1.40 29.68 12.35
CA SER A 378 1.61 30.98 13.02
C SER A 378 3.10 31.30 13.24
N ARG A 379 4.02 30.36 12.93
CA ARG A 379 5.47 30.59 13.01
C ARG A 379 6.29 30.03 11.85
N LEU A 380 5.75 29.13 11.02
CA LEU A 380 6.37 28.79 9.73
C LEU A 380 5.86 29.76 8.65
N HIS A 381 6.73 30.65 8.19
CA HIS A 381 6.39 31.59 7.10
C HIS A 381 6.20 30.90 5.74
N VAL A 382 6.68 29.65 5.60
CA VAL A 382 6.60 28.84 4.38
C VAL A 382 5.56 27.75 4.56
N SER A 383 4.63 27.63 3.62
CA SER A 383 3.62 26.57 3.65
C SER A 383 4.25 25.21 3.33
N SER A 384 3.73 24.15 3.95
CA SER A 384 4.13 22.77 3.70
C SER A 384 4.07 22.40 2.21
N GLU A 385 3.03 22.84 1.50
CA GLU A 385 2.86 22.67 0.05
C GLU A 385 4.00 23.31 -0.76
N ARG A 386 4.49 24.49 -0.34
CA ARG A 386 5.61 25.17 -1.00
C ARG A 386 6.93 24.43 -0.77
N LEU A 387 7.15 23.90 0.44
CA LEU A 387 8.34 23.08 0.73
C LEU A 387 8.38 21.84 -0.16
N LEU A 388 7.25 21.13 -0.29
CA LEU A 388 7.13 19.98 -1.18
C LEU A 388 7.38 20.35 -2.65
N ALA A 389 6.72 21.41 -3.14
CA ALA A 389 6.85 21.84 -4.53
C ALA A 389 8.28 22.25 -4.88
N VAL A 390 8.92 23.06 -4.03
CA VAL A 390 10.32 23.47 -4.22
C VAL A 390 11.25 22.27 -4.12
N GLY A 391 11.04 21.37 -3.16
CA GLY A 391 11.85 20.16 -3.02
C GLY A 391 11.80 19.28 -4.27
N VAL A 392 10.60 18.96 -4.76
CA VAL A 392 10.42 18.19 -6.00
C VAL A 392 11.01 18.91 -7.21
N LEU A 393 10.85 20.24 -7.29
CA LEU A 393 11.44 21.04 -8.37
C LEU A 393 12.96 20.99 -8.34
N LEU A 394 13.60 21.03 -7.17
CA LEU A 394 15.05 20.91 -7.06
C LEU A 394 15.52 19.52 -7.47
N VAL A 395 14.90 18.45 -6.96
CA VAL A 395 15.24 17.05 -7.29
C VAL A 395 15.10 16.77 -8.80
N THR A 396 13.96 17.14 -9.38
CA THR A 396 13.72 16.93 -10.82
C THR A 396 14.53 17.91 -11.67
N GLY A 397 14.72 19.14 -11.19
CA GLY A 397 15.53 20.17 -11.84
C GLY A 397 17.00 19.77 -11.95
N THR A 398 17.60 19.21 -10.90
CA THR A 398 18.98 18.70 -10.96
C THR A 398 19.10 17.54 -11.95
N ALA A 399 18.14 16.61 -11.96
CA ALA A 399 18.14 15.50 -12.90
C ALA A 399 18.05 15.97 -14.37
N LEU A 400 17.13 16.89 -14.64
CA LEU A 400 16.90 17.45 -15.98
C LEU A 400 18.06 18.36 -16.43
N ALA A 401 18.66 19.11 -15.51
CA ALA A 401 19.79 19.99 -15.82
C ALA A 401 20.99 19.20 -16.37
N SER A 402 21.34 18.06 -15.76
CA SER A 402 22.41 17.20 -16.27
C SER A 402 22.11 16.70 -17.69
N LEU A 403 20.87 16.30 -17.97
CA LEU A 403 20.46 15.86 -19.30
C LEU A 403 20.52 16.99 -20.35
N LEU A 404 20.09 18.20 -19.98
CA LEU A 404 20.15 19.37 -20.87
C LEU A 404 21.59 19.79 -21.21
N LEU A 405 22.54 19.48 -20.34
CA LEU A 405 23.98 19.69 -20.56
C LEU A 405 24.63 18.58 -21.40
N GLY A 406 23.89 17.54 -21.79
CA GLY A 406 24.37 16.43 -22.60
C GLY A 406 24.95 15.25 -21.82
N ASN A 407 24.84 15.28 -20.48
CA ASN A 407 25.35 14.25 -19.58
C ASN A 407 24.30 13.17 -19.29
N ALA A 408 24.69 12.13 -18.54
CA ALA A 408 23.73 11.14 -18.06
C ALA A 408 22.76 11.76 -17.02
N LEU A 409 21.58 11.14 -16.87
CA LEU A 409 20.59 11.56 -15.89
C LEU A 409 21.19 11.47 -14.47
N LEU A 410 21.06 12.53 -13.67
CA LEU A 410 21.63 12.63 -12.32
C LEU A 410 23.15 12.51 -12.26
N GLU A 411 23.85 12.77 -13.38
CA GLU A 411 25.30 12.93 -13.33
C GLU A 411 25.64 14.24 -12.60
N HIS A 412 26.41 14.14 -11.52
CA HIS A 412 26.75 15.27 -10.68
C HIS A 412 28.03 15.96 -11.10
N HIS A 413 28.12 17.27 -10.82
CA HIS A 413 29.26 18.10 -11.18
C HIS A 413 29.77 18.84 -9.97
N THR A 414 31.09 18.87 -9.83
CA THR A 414 31.80 19.54 -8.75
C THR A 414 32.33 20.89 -9.22
N TRP A 415 32.14 21.91 -8.38
CA TRP A 415 32.70 23.25 -8.55
C TRP A 415 33.55 23.58 -7.33
N GLU A 416 34.73 24.15 -7.58
CA GLU A 416 35.62 24.64 -6.52
C GLU A 416 35.67 26.17 -6.57
N PHE A 417 35.43 26.80 -5.43
CA PHE A 417 35.44 28.26 -5.28
C PHE A 417 36.49 28.68 -4.24
N ASP A 418 37.39 29.58 -4.63
CA ASP A 418 38.33 30.20 -3.69
C ASP A 418 37.67 31.40 -2.99
N LEU A 419 37.27 31.20 -1.74
CA LEU A 419 36.66 32.26 -0.93
C LEU A 419 37.71 32.92 -0.01
N PRO A 420 37.82 34.26 -0.01
CA PRO A 420 38.91 34.98 0.68
C PRO A 420 39.02 34.76 2.20
N ALA A 421 37.98 34.21 2.85
CA ALA A 421 37.95 33.93 4.29
C ALA A 421 37.77 32.45 4.65
N LEU A 422 37.36 31.61 3.69
CA LEU A 422 36.98 30.20 3.93
C LEU A 422 37.89 29.21 3.21
N GLY A 423 38.83 29.69 2.38
CA GLY A 423 39.68 28.85 1.55
C GLY A 423 38.95 28.28 0.34
N THR A 424 39.45 27.16 -0.18
CA THR A 424 38.82 26.39 -1.27
C THR A 424 37.55 25.71 -0.77
N VAL A 425 36.39 26.23 -1.17
CA VAL A 425 35.09 25.60 -0.89
C VAL A 425 34.67 24.79 -2.11
N LYS A 426 34.57 23.48 -1.91
CA LYS A 426 34.02 22.55 -2.91
C LYS A 426 32.51 22.46 -2.76
N THR A 427 31.78 22.50 -3.87
CA THR A 427 30.33 22.32 -3.91
C THR A 427 29.98 21.42 -5.08
N THR A 428 29.10 20.45 -4.85
CA THR A 428 28.60 19.54 -5.88
C THR A 428 27.14 19.83 -6.18
N SER A 429 26.70 19.56 -7.42
CA SER A 429 25.27 19.56 -7.75
C SER A 429 24.48 18.53 -6.93
N ALA A 430 25.13 17.52 -6.34
CA ALA A 430 24.53 16.58 -5.39
C ALA A 430 24.00 17.30 -4.13
N LEU A 431 24.62 18.40 -3.70
CA LEU A 431 24.13 19.19 -2.56
C LEU A 431 22.78 19.85 -2.88
N VAL A 432 22.57 20.28 -4.14
CA VAL A 432 21.28 20.86 -4.57
C VAL A 432 20.21 19.78 -4.63
N PHE A 433 20.57 18.60 -5.12
CA PHE A 433 19.70 17.41 -5.12
C PHE A 433 19.29 17.05 -3.68
N ASP A 434 20.26 16.90 -2.78
CA ASP A 434 20.04 16.64 -1.36
C ASP A 434 19.21 17.73 -0.69
N THR A 435 19.39 19.00 -1.08
CA THR A 435 18.57 20.12 -0.57
C THR A 435 17.12 19.94 -0.99
N GLY A 436 16.89 19.45 -2.20
CA GLY A 436 15.56 19.05 -2.66
C GLY A 436 14.96 17.95 -1.80
N ILE A 437 15.71 16.88 -1.50
CA ILE A 437 15.28 15.78 -0.62
C ILE A 437 14.98 16.29 0.79
N TYR A 438 15.85 17.11 1.36
CA TYR A 438 15.66 17.77 2.65
C TYR A 438 14.31 18.52 2.72
N LEU A 439 14.02 19.35 1.72
CA LEU A 439 12.77 20.11 1.66
C LEU A 439 11.55 19.22 1.49
N VAL A 440 11.64 18.15 0.69
CA VAL A 440 10.57 17.14 0.55
C VAL A 440 10.27 16.51 1.91
N VAL A 441 11.28 16.01 2.61
CA VAL A 441 11.08 15.32 3.90
C VAL A 441 10.48 16.26 4.94
N VAL A 442 11.01 17.49 5.08
CA VAL A 442 10.44 18.50 5.98
C VAL A 442 9.00 18.85 5.59
N GLY A 443 8.74 19.02 4.30
CA GLY A 443 7.41 19.31 3.77
C GLY A 443 6.41 18.19 4.05
N VAL A 444 6.82 16.92 3.93
CA VAL A 444 5.98 15.75 4.24
C VAL A 444 5.64 15.71 5.72
N VAL A 445 6.62 15.84 6.61
CA VAL A 445 6.38 15.85 8.05
C VAL A 445 5.48 17.02 8.44
N ALA A 446 5.73 18.22 7.93
CA ALA A 446 4.87 19.39 8.16
C ALA A 446 3.43 19.15 7.70
N THR A 447 3.24 18.61 6.49
CA THR A 447 1.92 18.29 5.93
C THR A 447 1.17 17.30 6.81
N LEU A 448 1.83 16.22 7.25
CA LEU A 448 1.20 15.21 8.11
C LEU A 448 0.77 15.81 9.45
N ILE A 449 1.59 16.67 10.05
CA ILE A 449 1.26 17.37 11.30
C ILE A 449 0.05 18.30 11.10
N GLU A 450 0.06 19.14 10.06
CA GLU A 450 -1.04 20.07 9.77
C GLU A 450 -2.37 19.34 9.61
N VAL A 451 -2.39 18.26 8.82
CA VAL A 451 -3.58 17.46 8.56
C VAL A 451 -4.08 16.76 9.82
N LEU A 452 -3.18 16.18 10.62
CA LEU A 452 -3.57 15.38 11.79
C LEU A 452 -3.94 16.22 13.01
N VAL A 453 -3.34 17.40 13.17
CA VAL A 453 -3.56 18.30 14.31
C VAL A 453 -4.83 19.13 14.13
N GLY A 454 -5.18 19.43 12.87
CA GLY A 454 -6.33 20.24 12.48
C GLY A 454 -5.96 21.72 12.35
N GLU A 455 -6.46 22.37 11.30
CA GLU A 455 -6.43 23.83 11.17
C GLU A 455 -7.34 24.44 12.25
N PRO A 456 -6.90 25.49 12.97
CA PRO A 456 -7.85 26.33 13.69
C PRO A 456 -8.77 26.95 12.66
N ASP A 457 -10.08 26.75 12.82
CA ASP A 457 -11.09 27.45 12.03
C ASP A 457 -10.80 28.97 12.10
N ASP A 458 -10.47 29.57 10.96
CA ASP A 458 -10.57 31.02 10.72
C ASP A 458 -12.06 31.40 10.62
N GLN A 459 -12.86 31.07 11.64
CA GLN A 459 -14.16 31.71 11.80
C GLN A 459 -13.93 32.99 12.59
N PRO A 460 -14.25 34.17 12.02
CA PRO A 460 -14.21 35.41 12.78
C PRO A 460 -15.17 35.20 13.95
N VAL A 461 -14.62 35.26 15.16
CA VAL A 461 -15.43 35.35 16.38
C VAL A 461 -16.25 36.63 16.21
N GLU A 462 -17.51 36.48 15.84
CA GLU A 462 -18.49 37.55 15.99
C GLU A 462 -18.53 37.88 17.48
N VAL A 463 -17.77 38.92 17.83
CA VAL A 463 -17.91 39.61 19.11
C VAL A 463 -19.29 40.23 19.06
N ARG A 464 -20.27 39.50 19.62
CA ARG A 464 -21.55 40.11 19.99
C ARG A 464 -21.26 41.16 21.05
N ALA A 465 -21.36 42.42 20.64
CA ALA A 465 -21.44 43.58 21.52
C ALA A 465 -22.71 43.55 22.37
#